data_AF-A0A4V1VKH2-F1
#
_entry.id   AF-A0A4V1VKH2-F1
#
_cell.length_a   1.000
_cell.length_b   1.000
_cell.length_c   1.000
_cell.angle_alpha   90.00
_cell.angle_beta   90.00
_cell.angle_gamma   90.00
#
_symmetry.space_group_name_H-M   'P 1'
#
loop_
_entity.id
_entity.type
_entity.pdbx_description
1 polymer ?
#
loop_
_entity_poly.entity_id
_entity_poly.type
_entity_poly.pdbx_seq_one_letter_code
_entity_poly.pdbx_strand_id
1 'polypeptide(L)'
;MSHSDTARPWLAAPSFPLAIALAIAPAAGVLQSKATAPIAVVALACCVLAHWRRHRTLPWPTHPLAGLALALFTWAAVTAAWAAEPLRALGTSVQLGGFVLLGAAAARAVAADGEAARRRLMLFATGGLVAGLVLAGLDAASGNAIRAAVRGLQTIPPSLAFGLKPAASAMALWLPLVAAAPIAWWLRGLVLLGGAAVLVVLPGEAAKLAVGAALLVGAAALAWERRVAVTLGAVLGLALVAMPMALGPALERGVPAAGIPPSAAHRLLIWDFVILRIAERPVLGWGMEASR
;
A
#
# COMPACT_ATOMS: atom_id res chain seq x y z
N MET A 1 -28.10 -0.79 30.42
CA MET A 1 -27.10 -0.01 29.65
C MET A 1 -26.29 0.80 30.65
N SER A 2 -25.08 0.34 31.02
CA SER A 2 -24.26 1.01 32.04
C SER A 2 -23.45 2.15 31.42
N HIS A 3 -23.78 3.39 31.81
CA HIS A 3 -23.10 4.64 31.46
C HIS A 3 -21.78 4.84 32.23
N SER A 4 -20.93 3.82 32.31
CA SER A 4 -19.63 3.91 32.98
C SER A 4 -18.50 3.43 32.09
N ASP A 5 -18.47 3.88 30.84
CA ASP A 5 -17.24 3.88 30.05
C ASP A 5 -16.51 5.19 30.37
N THR A 6 -15.93 5.23 31.56
CA THR A 6 -14.99 6.27 31.99
C THR A 6 -13.99 6.46 30.87
N ALA A 7 -13.76 7.73 30.48
CA ALA A 7 -12.91 8.14 29.37
C ALA A 7 -11.50 7.55 29.49
N ARG A 8 -11.32 6.31 29.03
CA ARG A 8 -10.00 5.69 28.97
C ARG A 8 -9.18 6.53 28.00
N PRO A 9 -7.95 6.92 28.38
CA PRO A 9 -7.14 7.78 27.56
C PRO A 9 -6.93 7.12 26.19
N TRP A 10 -7.21 7.83 25.12
CA TRP A 10 -7.03 7.37 23.73
C TRP A 10 -5.61 6.86 23.45
N LEU A 11 -4.63 7.30 24.24
CA LEU A 11 -3.24 6.81 24.23
C LEU A 11 -3.14 5.29 24.48
N ALA A 12 -4.13 4.69 25.16
CA ALA A 12 -4.20 3.25 25.40
C ALA A 12 -5.03 2.50 24.34
N ALA A 13 -5.59 3.19 23.34
CA ALA A 13 -6.36 2.57 22.28
C ALA A 13 -5.44 1.81 21.31
N PRO A 14 -5.80 0.58 20.87
CA PRO A 14 -5.05 -0.15 19.85
C PRO A 14 -4.82 0.62 18.56
N SER A 15 -5.72 1.53 18.19
CA SER A 15 -5.56 2.41 17.01
C SER A 15 -4.52 3.52 17.16
N PHE A 16 -4.05 3.84 18.38
CA PHE A 16 -3.14 4.98 18.59
C PHE A 16 -1.79 4.84 17.86
N PRO A 17 -1.07 3.70 17.93
CA PRO A 17 0.19 3.53 17.18
C PRO A 17 0.01 3.72 15.67
N LEU A 18 -1.11 3.23 15.12
CA LEU A 18 -1.44 3.44 13.71
C LEU A 18 -1.77 4.90 13.41
N ALA A 19 -2.48 5.61 14.30
CA ALA A 19 -2.74 7.03 14.13
C ALA A 19 -1.44 7.84 14.06
N ILE A 20 -0.48 7.56 14.95
CA ILE A 20 0.83 8.20 14.88
C ILE A 20 1.52 7.85 13.57
N ALA A 21 1.64 6.57 13.24
CA ALA A 21 2.29 6.13 12.01
C ALA A 21 1.69 6.76 10.76
N LEU A 22 0.36 6.87 10.71
CA LEU A 22 -0.34 7.52 9.62
C LEU A 22 -0.09 9.05 9.60
N ALA A 23 0.03 9.71 10.75
CA ALA A 23 0.39 11.12 10.79
C ALA A 23 1.80 11.41 10.23
N ILE A 24 2.77 10.51 10.43
CA ILE A 24 4.16 10.71 10.01
C ILE A 24 4.54 10.03 8.68
N ALA A 25 3.93 8.90 8.32
CA ALA A 25 4.38 8.08 7.19
C ALA A 25 4.40 8.80 5.83
N PRO A 26 3.41 9.65 5.46
CA PRO A 26 3.47 10.39 4.20
C PRO A 26 4.69 11.30 4.11
N ALA A 27 4.90 12.14 5.12
CA ALA A 27 6.03 13.05 5.16
C ALA A 27 7.36 12.29 5.22
N ALA A 28 7.45 11.26 6.08
CA ALA A 28 8.63 10.40 6.15
C ALA A 28 8.91 9.71 4.81
N GLY A 29 7.89 9.24 4.10
CA GLY A 29 8.01 8.63 2.77
C GLY A 29 8.52 9.61 1.72
N VAL A 30 8.09 10.87 1.77
CA VAL A 30 8.59 11.94 0.88
C VAL A 30 10.06 12.21 1.13
N LEU A 31 10.53 12.20 2.39
CA LEU A 31 11.92 12.44 2.74
C LEU A 31 12.80 11.20 2.45
N GLN A 32 12.32 10.03 2.84
CA GLN A 32 12.97 8.74 2.70
C GLN A 32 11.92 7.65 2.48
N SER A 33 11.69 7.26 1.22
CA SER A 33 10.70 6.24 0.86
C SER A 33 10.89 4.91 1.60
N LYS A 34 12.14 4.54 1.91
CA LYS A 34 12.49 3.33 2.68
C LYS A 34 12.03 3.39 4.14
N ALA A 35 11.67 4.56 4.68
CA ALA A 35 11.18 4.69 6.05
C ALA A 35 9.73 4.21 6.22
N THR A 36 8.95 4.12 5.14
CA THR A 36 7.52 3.74 5.20
C THR A 36 7.32 2.31 5.72
N ALA A 37 8.13 1.35 5.25
CA ALA A 37 8.07 -0.04 5.69
C ALA A 37 8.36 -0.22 7.20
N PRO A 38 9.48 0.27 7.77
CA PRO A 38 9.72 0.13 9.20
C PRO A 38 8.68 0.86 10.06
N ILE A 39 8.20 2.04 9.64
CA ILE A 39 7.10 2.74 10.32
C ILE A 39 5.85 1.85 10.36
N ALA A 40 5.48 1.25 9.23
CA ALA A 40 4.32 0.36 9.16
C ALA A 40 4.48 -0.88 10.04
N VAL A 41 5.63 -1.56 9.99
CA VAL A 41 5.91 -2.76 10.80
C VAL A 41 5.80 -2.45 12.29
N VAL A 42 6.48 -1.39 12.76
CA VAL A 42 6.47 -0.99 14.17
C VAL A 42 5.05 -0.63 14.60
N ALA A 43 4.33 0.15 13.80
CA ALA A 43 2.97 0.58 14.12
C ALA A 43 1.97 -0.59 14.20
N LEU A 44 2.04 -1.52 13.24
CA LEU A 44 1.20 -2.71 13.23
C LEU A 44 1.51 -3.61 14.44
N ALA A 45 2.78 -3.85 14.74
CA ALA A 45 3.18 -4.64 15.90
C ALA A 45 2.75 -3.98 17.22
N CYS A 46 2.94 -2.66 17.37
CA CYS A 46 2.49 -1.91 18.53
C CYS A 46 0.96 -1.90 18.66
N CYS A 47 0.21 -1.84 17.55
CA CYS A 47 -1.24 -1.95 17.53
C CYS A 47 -1.72 -3.31 18.08
N VAL A 48 -1.12 -4.41 17.60
CA VAL A 48 -1.41 -5.77 18.07
C VAL A 48 -1.04 -5.91 19.56
N LEU A 49 0.11 -5.39 19.98
CA LEU A 49 0.55 -5.41 21.38
C LEU A 49 -0.38 -4.59 22.28
N ALA A 50 -0.81 -3.41 21.85
CA ALA A 50 -1.76 -2.57 22.58
C ALA A 50 -3.11 -3.27 22.75
N HIS A 51 -3.59 -3.97 21.71
CA HIS A 51 -4.79 -4.80 21.81
C HIS A 51 -4.61 -5.94 22.81
N TRP A 52 -3.50 -6.69 22.73
CA TRP A 52 -3.21 -7.76 23.68
C TRP A 52 -3.11 -7.25 25.12
N ARG A 53 -2.45 -6.11 25.36
CA ARG A 53 -2.37 -5.52 26.71
C ARG A 53 -3.75 -5.15 27.27
N ARG A 54 -4.65 -4.66 26.41
CA ARG A 54 -5.98 -4.20 26.81
C ARG A 54 -6.99 -5.34 26.98
N HIS A 55 -6.99 -6.31 26.09
CA HIS A 55 -8.02 -7.36 26.02
C HIS A 55 -7.51 -8.73 26.49
N ARG A 56 -6.19 -8.89 26.67
CA ARG A 56 -5.51 -10.17 26.99
C ARG A 56 -5.76 -11.29 25.96
N THR A 57 -6.25 -10.92 24.78
CA THR A 57 -6.48 -11.81 23.64
C THR A 57 -5.65 -11.36 22.46
N LEU A 58 -5.12 -12.32 21.69
CA LEU A 58 -4.47 -12.01 20.42
C LEU A 58 -5.54 -11.75 19.34
N PRO A 59 -5.41 -10.68 18.54
CA PRO A 59 -6.37 -10.37 17.48
C PRO A 59 -6.10 -11.23 16.23
N TRP A 60 -6.16 -12.56 16.36
CA TRP A 60 -5.85 -13.49 15.27
C TRP A 60 -6.73 -13.27 14.02
N PRO A 61 -6.20 -13.20 12.80
CA PRO A 61 -7.04 -12.99 11.62
C PRO A 61 -8.02 -14.14 11.41
N THR A 62 -9.33 -13.85 11.47
CA THR A 62 -10.41 -14.85 11.28
C THR A 62 -11.09 -14.74 9.92
N HIS A 63 -10.79 -13.70 9.13
CA HIS A 63 -11.45 -13.48 7.84
C HIS A 63 -10.92 -14.46 6.79
N PRO A 64 -11.77 -15.12 5.98
CA PRO A 64 -11.33 -16.11 4.98
C PRO A 64 -10.26 -15.58 4.02
N LEU A 65 -10.38 -14.32 3.59
CA LEU A 65 -9.38 -13.69 2.71
C LEU A 65 -8.00 -13.57 3.36
N ALA A 66 -7.93 -13.34 4.68
CA ALA A 66 -6.64 -13.33 5.38
C ALA A 66 -6.06 -14.75 5.44
N GLY A 67 -6.89 -15.76 5.66
CA GLY A 67 -6.49 -17.17 5.58
C GLY A 67 -5.96 -17.55 4.20
N LEU A 68 -6.65 -17.16 3.13
CA LEU A 68 -6.22 -17.40 1.74
C LEU A 68 -4.89 -16.70 1.44
N ALA A 69 -4.74 -15.43 1.84
CA ALA A 69 -3.50 -14.69 1.64
C ALA A 69 -2.34 -15.31 2.43
N LEU A 70 -2.57 -15.74 3.66
CA LEU A 70 -1.55 -16.46 4.45
C LEU A 70 -1.19 -17.79 3.82
N ALA A 71 -2.18 -18.58 3.37
CA ALA A 71 -1.95 -19.83 2.66
C ALA A 71 -1.13 -19.63 1.37
N LEU A 72 -1.40 -18.55 0.62
CA LEU A 72 -0.61 -18.18 -0.55
C LEU A 72 0.86 -17.91 -0.18
N PHE A 73 1.14 -17.14 0.87
CA PHE A 73 2.51 -16.85 1.28
C PHE A 73 3.20 -18.03 1.97
N THR A 74 2.44 -18.92 2.63
CA THR A 74 2.95 -20.21 3.10
C THR A 74 3.33 -21.09 1.91
N TRP A 75 2.49 -21.17 0.88
CA TRP A 75 2.83 -21.88 -0.35
C TRP A 75 4.06 -21.28 -1.03
N ALA A 76 4.14 -19.95 -1.13
CA ALA A 76 5.32 -19.25 -1.65
C ALA A 76 6.59 -19.60 -0.85
N ALA A 77 6.50 -19.70 0.49
CA ALA A 77 7.61 -20.15 1.33
C ALA A 77 8.00 -21.62 1.07
N VAL A 78 7.02 -22.51 0.85
CA VAL A 78 7.29 -23.91 0.46
C VAL A 78 8.02 -23.98 -0.88
N THR A 79 7.64 -23.13 -1.84
CA THR A 79 8.29 -23.09 -3.16
C THR A 79 9.77 -22.68 -3.10
N ALA A 80 10.24 -22.11 -1.98
CA ALA A 80 11.66 -21.83 -1.77
C ALA A 80 12.53 -23.11 -1.82
N ALA A 81 11.96 -24.28 -1.52
CA ALA A 81 12.67 -25.56 -1.55
C ALA A 81 13.20 -25.96 -2.94
N TRP A 82 12.62 -25.42 -4.02
CA TRP A 82 13.07 -25.65 -5.40
C TRP A 82 13.32 -24.36 -6.17
N ALA A 83 13.43 -23.22 -5.46
CA ALA A 83 13.73 -21.93 -6.06
C ALA A 83 15.21 -21.85 -6.44
N ALA A 84 15.53 -21.06 -7.47
CA ALA A 84 16.92 -20.77 -7.85
C ALA A 84 17.68 -20.01 -6.73
N GLU A 85 16.98 -19.15 -5.98
CA GLU A 85 17.51 -18.45 -4.80
C GLU A 85 16.66 -18.75 -3.54
N PRO A 86 16.84 -19.90 -2.88
CA PRO A 86 15.97 -20.35 -1.79
C PRO A 86 15.81 -19.35 -0.64
N LEU A 87 16.92 -18.76 -0.17
CA LEU A 87 16.90 -17.83 0.96
C LEU A 87 16.19 -16.53 0.62
N ARG A 88 16.32 -16.03 -0.62
CA ARG A 88 15.60 -14.85 -1.08
C ARG A 88 14.10 -15.13 -1.20
N ALA A 89 13.74 -16.25 -1.82
CA ALA A 89 12.34 -16.68 -1.97
C ALA A 89 11.66 -16.85 -0.60
N LEU A 90 12.33 -17.51 0.35
CA LEU A 90 11.83 -17.69 1.71
C LEU A 90 11.71 -16.34 2.44
N GLY A 91 12.75 -15.51 2.38
CA GLY A 91 12.77 -14.18 3.01
C GLY A 91 11.63 -13.29 2.53
N THR A 92 11.40 -13.20 1.22
CA THR A 92 10.30 -12.43 0.64
C THR A 92 8.94 -13.00 1.04
N SER A 93 8.78 -14.32 1.03
CA SER A 93 7.52 -14.98 1.41
C SER A 93 7.16 -14.75 2.88
N VAL A 94 8.14 -14.88 3.78
CA VAL A 94 7.98 -14.60 5.21
C VAL A 94 7.70 -13.11 5.44
N GLN A 95 8.39 -12.21 4.73
CA GLN A 95 8.17 -10.78 4.86
C GLN A 95 6.75 -10.39 4.46
N LEU A 96 6.28 -10.82 3.29
CA LEU A 96 4.93 -10.50 2.81
C LEU A 96 3.84 -11.18 3.65
N GLY A 97 4.02 -12.46 4.00
CA GLY A 97 3.12 -13.18 4.90
C GLY A 97 3.04 -12.52 6.28
N GLY A 98 4.17 -12.05 6.81
CA GLY A 98 4.24 -11.29 8.06
C GLY A 98 3.48 -9.97 7.99
N PHE A 99 3.59 -9.22 6.88
CA PHE A 99 2.79 -8.01 6.66
C PHE A 99 1.29 -8.30 6.57
N VAL A 100 0.88 -9.39 5.91
CA VAL A 100 -0.53 -9.81 5.85
C VAL A 100 -1.04 -10.16 7.25
N LEU A 101 -0.28 -10.95 8.01
CA LEU A 101 -0.63 -11.36 9.36
C LEU A 101 -0.80 -10.14 10.27
N LEU A 102 0.21 -9.27 10.31
CA LEU A 102 0.21 -8.05 11.13
C LEU A 102 -0.89 -7.08 10.69
N GLY A 103 -1.07 -6.88 9.38
CA GLY A 103 -2.13 -6.03 8.81
C GLY A 103 -3.52 -6.50 9.19
N ALA A 104 -3.81 -7.80 9.00
CA ALA A 104 -5.11 -8.37 9.33
C ALA A 104 -5.37 -8.40 10.84
N ALA A 105 -4.34 -8.68 11.65
CA ALA A 105 -4.43 -8.63 13.10
C ALA A 105 -4.67 -7.21 13.62
N ALA A 106 -3.95 -6.22 13.08
CA ALA A 106 -4.15 -4.81 13.41
C ALA A 106 -5.54 -4.30 12.97
N ALA A 107 -6.04 -4.73 11.80
CA ALA A 107 -7.39 -4.41 11.36
C ALA A 107 -8.46 -4.91 12.35
N ARG A 108 -8.33 -6.15 12.86
CA ARG A 108 -9.19 -6.66 13.93
C ARG A 108 -9.05 -5.87 15.23
N ALA A 109 -7.82 -5.50 15.60
CA ALA A 109 -7.55 -4.71 16.79
C ALA A 109 -8.23 -3.31 16.72
N VAL A 110 -8.16 -2.64 15.57
CA VAL A 110 -8.85 -1.35 15.32
C VAL A 110 -10.37 -1.52 15.25
N ALA A 111 -10.87 -2.63 14.72
CA ALA A 111 -12.31 -2.90 14.69
C ALA A 111 -12.92 -3.02 16.10
N ALA A 112 -12.13 -3.48 17.08
CA ALA A 112 -12.53 -3.54 18.48
C ALA A 112 -12.54 -2.16 19.18
N ASP A 113 -11.96 -1.12 18.58
CA ASP A 113 -11.98 0.23 19.13
C ASP A 113 -13.33 0.92 18.90
N GLY A 114 -13.70 1.79 19.84
CA GLY A 114 -14.91 2.60 19.77
C GLY A 114 -14.85 3.70 18.70
N GLU A 115 -16.00 4.25 18.36
CA GLU A 115 -16.17 5.24 17.29
C GLU A 115 -15.28 6.49 17.47
N ALA A 116 -15.12 6.96 18.71
CA ALA A 116 -14.26 8.11 19.00
C ALA A 116 -12.78 7.87 18.65
N ALA A 117 -12.26 6.66 18.90
CA ALA A 117 -10.89 6.30 18.58
C ALA A 117 -10.69 6.16 17.06
N ARG A 118 -11.67 5.57 16.35
CA ARG A 118 -11.67 5.49 14.88
C ARG A 118 -11.73 6.87 14.22
N ARG A 119 -12.53 7.80 14.76
CA ARG A 119 -12.56 9.20 14.30
C ARG A 119 -11.20 9.87 14.44
N ARG A 120 -10.54 9.70 15.59
CA ARG A 120 -9.19 10.26 15.82
C ARG A 120 -8.16 9.63 14.88
N LEU A 121 -8.20 8.31 14.67
CA LEU A 121 -7.37 7.63 13.68
C LEU A 121 -7.54 8.28 12.29
N MET A 122 -8.78 8.50 11.84
CA MET A 122 -9.07 9.14 10.55
C MET A 122 -8.62 10.60 10.47
N LEU A 123 -8.65 11.36 11.58
CA LEU A 123 -8.13 12.73 11.61
C LEU A 123 -6.60 12.76 11.50
N PHE A 124 -5.90 11.92 12.26
CA PHE A 124 -4.44 11.80 12.17
C PHE A 124 -4.01 11.33 10.79
N ALA A 125 -4.76 10.37 10.23
CA ALA A 125 -4.59 9.89 8.88
C ALA A 125 -4.70 11.00 7.84
N THR A 126 -5.79 11.78 7.91
CA THR A 126 -6.04 12.87 6.97
C THR A 126 -5.01 13.99 7.14
N GLY A 127 -4.67 14.36 8.38
CA GLY A 127 -3.66 15.37 8.67
C GLY A 127 -2.27 14.97 8.17
N GLY A 128 -1.87 13.71 8.39
CA GLY A 128 -0.61 13.17 7.88
C GLY A 128 -0.55 13.15 6.36
N LEU A 129 -1.64 12.75 5.71
CA LEU A 129 -1.74 12.78 4.25
C LEU A 129 -1.61 14.21 3.71
N VAL A 130 -2.31 15.18 4.28
CA VAL A 130 -2.20 16.59 3.89
C VAL A 130 -0.77 17.09 4.08
N ALA A 131 -0.15 16.82 5.23
CA ALA A 131 1.24 17.20 5.48
C ALA A 131 2.20 16.57 4.47
N GLY A 132 2.01 15.29 4.12
CA GLY A 132 2.80 14.60 3.09
C GLY A 132 2.61 15.18 1.70
N LEU A 133 1.38 15.49 1.29
CA LEU A 133 1.06 16.10 0.00
C LEU A 133 1.68 17.50 -0.12
N VAL A 134 1.54 18.32 0.92
CA VAL A 134 2.17 19.65 0.97
C VAL A 134 3.68 19.51 0.87
N LEU A 135 4.29 18.63 1.66
CA LEU A 135 5.74 18.41 1.62
C LEU A 135 6.21 17.90 0.26
N ALA A 136 5.49 16.98 -0.36
CA ALA A 136 5.80 16.45 -1.69
C ALA A 136 5.70 17.53 -2.77
N GLY A 137 4.65 18.36 -2.71
CA GLY A 137 4.46 19.48 -3.63
C GLY A 137 5.56 20.52 -3.50
N LEU A 138 5.90 20.93 -2.27
CA LEU A 138 6.99 21.88 -2.01
C LEU A 138 8.35 21.32 -2.44
N ASP A 139 8.62 20.05 -2.16
CA ASP A 139 9.85 19.42 -2.56
C ASP A 139 9.96 19.29 -4.09
N ALA A 140 8.88 18.94 -4.79
CA ALA A 140 8.86 18.93 -6.25
C ALA A 140 9.05 20.33 -6.85
N ALA A 141 8.37 21.34 -6.31
CA ALA A 141 8.47 22.73 -6.76
C ALA A 141 9.86 23.33 -6.53
N SER A 142 10.56 22.90 -5.48
CA SER A 142 11.94 23.30 -5.18
C SER A 142 13.00 22.45 -5.90
N GLY A 143 12.61 21.63 -6.87
CA GLY A 143 13.55 20.78 -7.60
C GLY A 143 14.21 19.71 -6.73
N ASN A 144 13.52 19.19 -5.71
CA ASN A 144 13.98 18.20 -4.72
C ASN A 144 14.94 18.73 -3.63
N ALA A 145 14.96 20.05 -3.40
CA ALA A 145 15.89 20.67 -2.43
C ALA A 145 15.64 20.21 -0.98
N ILE A 146 14.38 20.01 -0.59
CA ILE A 146 14.02 19.58 0.78
C ILE A 146 14.60 18.20 1.07
N ARG A 147 14.38 17.23 0.16
CA ARG A 147 14.98 15.90 0.26
C ARG A 147 16.50 15.95 0.24
N ALA A 148 17.10 16.77 -0.62
CA ALA A 148 18.55 16.89 -0.72
C ALA A 148 19.14 17.39 0.60
N ALA A 149 18.54 18.42 1.21
CA ALA A 149 18.95 18.96 2.49
C ALA A 149 18.85 17.93 3.63
N VAL A 150 17.72 17.22 3.74
CA VAL A 150 17.52 16.18 4.77
C VAL A 150 18.51 15.02 4.62
N ARG A 151 18.96 14.75 3.38
CA ARG A 151 19.94 13.69 3.08
C ARG A 151 21.38 14.16 3.10
N GLY A 152 21.64 15.45 3.39
CA GLY A 152 22.99 16.01 3.38
C GLY A 152 23.66 16.01 2.00
N LEU A 153 22.89 16.08 0.92
CA LEU A 153 23.41 16.08 -0.45
C LEU A 153 23.82 17.48 -0.86
N GLN A 154 25.07 17.64 -1.30
CA GLN A 154 25.62 18.91 -1.79
C GLN A 154 25.12 19.25 -3.20
N THR A 155 24.79 18.22 -3.98
CA THR A 155 24.22 18.33 -5.33
C THR A 155 22.93 17.54 -5.39
N ILE A 156 22.00 17.99 -6.23
CA ILE A 156 20.71 17.31 -6.40
C ILE A 156 20.82 16.37 -7.61
N PRO A 157 21.01 15.05 -7.41
CA PRO A 157 21.11 14.14 -8.53
C PRO A 157 19.73 14.00 -9.22
N PRO A 158 19.67 13.88 -10.56
CA PRO A 158 18.40 13.67 -11.27
C PRO A 158 17.61 12.45 -10.78
N SER A 159 18.30 11.43 -10.27
CA SER A 159 17.69 10.22 -9.72
C SER A 159 16.92 10.46 -8.42
N LEU A 160 17.13 11.58 -7.73
CA LEU A 160 16.44 11.91 -6.47
C LEU A 160 14.93 12.07 -6.67
N ALA A 161 14.50 12.51 -7.87
CA ALA A 161 13.09 12.61 -8.25
C ALA A 161 12.38 11.25 -8.23
N PHE A 162 13.09 10.15 -8.51
CA PHE A 162 12.51 8.81 -8.45
C PHE A 162 12.18 8.36 -7.02
N GLY A 163 12.79 9.00 -6.01
CA GLY A 163 12.50 8.75 -4.60
C GLY A 163 11.06 9.08 -4.20
N LEU A 164 10.37 9.97 -4.94
CA LEU A 164 8.96 10.32 -4.69
C LEU A 164 7.98 9.24 -5.13
N LYS A 165 8.33 8.40 -6.10
CA LYS A 165 7.38 7.46 -6.72
C LYS A 165 6.68 6.55 -5.70
N PRO A 166 7.37 5.91 -4.73
CA PRO A 166 6.70 5.07 -3.74
C PRO A 166 5.82 5.88 -2.78
N ALA A 167 6.27 7.06 -2.36
CA ALA A 167 5.53 7.95 -1.47
C ALA A 167 4.24 8.46 -2.13
N ALA A 168 4.34 8.93 -3.37
CA ALA A 168 3.20 9.35 -4.18
C ALA A 168 2.21 8.21 -4.41
N SER A 169 2.68 6.99 -4.67
CA SER A 169 1.82 5.81 -4.83
C SER A 169 1.07 5.46 -3.54
N ALA A 170 1.75 5.52 -2.39
CA ALA A 170 1.12 5.28 -1.09
C ALA A 170 0.08 6.36 -0.74
N MET A 171 0.40 7.65 -0.98
CA MET A 171 -0.54 8.75 -0.78
C MET A 171 -1.74 8.67 -1.73
N ALA A 172 -1.54 8.25 -2.99
CA ALA A 172 -2.62 8.06 -3.95
C ALA A 172 -3.62 6.97 -3.50
N LEU A 173 -3.12 5.85 -2.97
CA LEU A 173 -3.98 4.80 -2.42
C LEU A 173 -4.77 5.26 -1.20
N TRP A 174 -4.19 6.17 -0.42
CA TRP A 174 -4.82 6.73 0.77
C TRP A 174 -5.86 7.80 0.46
N LEU A 175 -5.64 8.62 -0.57
CA LEU A 175 -6.45 9.80 -0.87
C LEU A 175 -7.98 9.57 -0.83
N PRO A 176 -8.56 8.49 -1.38
CA PRO A 176 -10.01 8.25 -1.30
C PRO A 176 -10.56 8.10 0.11
N LEU A 177 -9.74 7.65 1.07
CA LEU A 177 -10.18 7.46 2.46
C LEU A 177 -10.57 8.80 3.11
N VAL A 178 -10.11 9.92 2.57
CA VAL A 178 -10.52 11.27 3.02
C VAL A 178 -12.02 11.51 2.81
N ALA A 179 -12.68 10.83 1.88
CA ALA A 179 -14.13 10.93 1.70
C ALA A 179 -14.89 10.52 2.98
N ALA A 180 -14.34 9.56 3.74
CA ALA A 180 -14.87 9.08 5.01
C ALA A 180 -14.31 9.83 6.24
N ALA A 181 -13.45 10.84 6.05
CA ALA A 181 -12.84 11.57 7.16
C ALA A 181 -13.89 12.42 7.91
N PRO A 182 -13.81 12.53 9.26
CA PRO A 182 -14.76 13.30 10.07
C PRO A 182 -14.43 14.81 10.05
N ILE A 183 -14.24 15.38 8.86
CA ILE A 183 -14.01 16.81 8.60
C ILE A 183 -15.17 17.40 7.79
N ALA A 184 -15.24 18.73 7.70
CA ALA A 184 -16.24 19.43 6.90
C ALA A 184 -16.18 19.00 5.43
N TRP A 185 -17.33 18.89 4.76
CA TRP A 185 -17.43 18.35 3.40
C TRP A 185 -16.58 19.14 2.38
N TRP A 186 -16.50 20.46 2.51
CA TRP A 186 -15.70 21.32 1.64
C TRP A 186 -14.19 21.08 1.82
N LEU A 187 -13.74 20.79 3.05
CA LEU A 187 -12.35 20.39 3.31
C LEU A 187 -12.04 19.03 2.69
N ARG A 188 -12.99 18.08 2.68
CA ARG A 188 -12.82 16.81 1.96
C ARG A 188 -12.61 17.05 0.48
N GLY A 189 -13.47 17.88 -0.13
CA GLY A 189 -13.35 18.26 -1.53
C GLY A 189 -11.99 18.91 -1.84
N LEU A 190 -11.56 19.85 -0.99
CA LEU A 190 -10.27 20.52 -1.13
C LEU A 190 -9.09 19.55 -1.04
N VAL A 191 -9.08 18.64 -0.07
CA VAL A 191 -8.00 17.65 0.09
C VAL A 191 -8.01 16.63 -1.05
N LEU A 192 -9.18 16.17 -1.48
CA LEU A 192 -9.31 15.22 -2.59
C LEU A 192 -8.83 15.83 -3.90
N LEU A 193 -9.35 17.01 -4.27
CA LEU A 193 -9.01 17.67 -5.54
C LEU A 193 -7.57 18.22 -5.51
N GLY A 194 -7.18 18.88 -4.42
CA GLY A 194 -5.83 19.41 -4.25
C GLY A 194 -4.79 18.30 -4.18
N GLY A 195 -5.08 17.22 -3.45
CA GLY A 195 -4.22 16.04 -3.38
C GLY A 195 -4.08 15.34 -4.72
N ALA A 196 -5.17 15.17 -5.48
CA ALA A 196 -5.13 14.62 -6.83
C ALA A 196 -4.29 15.51 -7.76
N ALA A 197 -4.48 16.83 -7.72
CA ALA A 197 -3.70 17.78 -8.52
C ALA A 197 -2.20 17.69 -8.22
N VAL A 198 -1.82 17.67 -6.94
CA VAL A 198 -0.41 17.48 -6.53
C VAL A 198 0.13 16.17 -7.08
N LEU A 199 -0.56 15.05 -6.84
CA LEU A 199 -0.09 13.71 -7.25
C LEU A 199 0.02 13.56 -8.78
N VAL A 200 -0.80 14.25 -9.56
CA VAL A 200 -0.73 14.23 -11.03
C VAL A 200 0.52 14.96 -11.55
N VAL A 201 0.94 16.03 -10.86
CA VAL A 201 2.14 16.80 -11.21
C VAL A 201 3.43 16.09 -10.75
N LEU A 202 3.36 15.25 -9.72
CA LEU A 202 4.52 14.50 -9.24
C LEU A 202 5.04 13.46 -10.26
N PRO A 203 6.35 13.15 -10.24
CA PRO A 203 6.93 12.15 -11.14
C PRO A 203 6.43 10.74 -10.81
N GLY A 204 5.82 10.08 -11.80
CA GLY A 204 5.48 8.65 -11.73
C GLY A 204 4.11 8.32 -12.32
N GLU A 205 4.11 7.60 -13.45
CA GLU A 205 2.87 7.14 -14.11
C GLU A 205 1.98 6.28 -13.19
N ALA A 206 2.59 5.48 -12.31
CA ALA A 206 1.85 4.67 -11.35
C ALA A 206 1.00 5.52 -10.39
N ALA A 207 1.52 6.66 -9.92
CA ALA A 207 0.77 7.53 -9.02
C ALA A 207 -0.41 8.19 -9.75
N LYS A 208 -0.22 8.63 -11.00
CA LYS A 208 -1.29 9.20 -11.85
C LYS A 208 -2.41 8.18 -12.10
N LEU A 209 -2.04 6.96 -12.49
CA LEU A 209 -3.00 5.87 -12.67
C LEU A 209 -3.69 5.51 -11.36
N ALA A 210 -2.94 5.49 -10.25
CA ALA A 210 -3.50 5.23 -8.93
C ALA A 210 -4.52 6.29 -8.54
N VAL A 211 -4.28 7.59 -8.77
CA VAL A 211 -5.28 8.65 -8.54
C VAL A 211 -6.56 8.41 -9.36
N GLY A 212 -6.42 8.10 -10.65
CA GLY A 212 -7.58 7.80 -11.50
C GLY A 212 -8.38 6.60 -10.99
N ALA A 213 -7.69 5.49 -10.70
CA ALA A 213 -8.32 4.29 -10.15
C ALA A 213 -8.97 4.56 -8.77
N ALA A 214 -8.29 5.30 -7.92
CA ALA A 214 -8.72 5.67 -6.58
C ALA A 214 -10.00 6.52 -6.61
N LEU A 215 -10.10 7.49 -7.53
CA LEU A 215 -11.30 8.31 -7.74
C LEU A 215 -12.46 7.48 -8.29
N LEU A 216 -12.21 6.63 -9.30
CA LEU A 216 -13.24 5.76 -9.88
C LEU A 216 -13.81 4.78 -8.85
N VAL A 217 -12.94 4.12 -8.09
CA VAL A 217 -13.34 3.18 -7.03
C VAL A 217 -14.04 3.91 -5.90
N GLY A 218 -13.57 5.10 -5.51
CA GLY A 218 -14.23 5.93 -4.51
C GLY A 218 -15.63 6.35 -4.92
N ALA A 219 -15.81 6.83 -6.14
CA ALA A 219 -17.12 7.18 -6.70
C ALA A 219 -18.05 5.97 -6.79
N ALA A 220 -17.54 4.84 -7.28
CA ALA A 220 -18.31 3.59 -7.33
C ALA A 220 -18.74 3.14 -5.92
N ALA A 221 -17.84 3.21 -4.92
CA ALA A 221 -18.14 2.80 -3.56
C ALA A 221 -19.25 3.63 -2.91
N LEU A 222 -19.38 4.92 -3.28
CA LEU A 222 -20.50 5.76 -2.88
C LEU A 222 -21.82 5.36 -3.53
N ALA A 223 -21.79 4.77 -4.74
CA ALA A 223 -22.98 4.35 -5.48
C ALA A 223 -23.43 2.92 -5.15
N TRP A 224 -22.49 1.99 -4.89
CA TRP A 224 -22.75 0.54 -4.84
C TRP A 224 -22.22 -0.16 -3.58
N GLU A 225 -21.91 0.61 -2.53
CA GLU A 225 -21.48 0.16 -1.20
C GLU A 225 -20.57 -1.09 -1.24
N ARG A 226 -21.07 -2.23 -0.73
CA ARG A 226 -20.31 -3.46 -0.49
C ARG A 226 -20.03 -4.26 -1.76
N ARG A 227 -20.78 -4.04 -2.85
CA ARG A 227 -20.60 -4.77 -4.11
C ARG A 227 -19.35 -4.32 -4.85
N VAL A 228 -18.91 -3.07 -4.67
CA VAL A 228 -17.72 -2.53 -5.34
C VAL A 228 -16.45 -3.22 -4.88
N ALA A 229 -16.30 -3.44 -3.57
CA ALA A 229 -15.11 -4.12 -3.05
C ALA A 229 -15.01 -5.57 -3.57
N VAL A 230 -16.14 -6.29 -3.63
CA VAL A 230 -16.18 -7.67 -4.13
C VAL A 230 -15.94 -7.72 -5.63
N THR A 231 -16.63 -6.87 -6.40
CA THR A 231 -16.48 -6.82 -7.86
C THR A 231 -15.08 -6.37 -8.26
N LEU A 232 -14.53 -5.34 -7.61
CA LEU A 232 -13.16 -4.89 -7.87
C LEU A 232 -12.15 -5.98 -7.51
N GLY A 233 -12.30 -6.63 -6.35
CA GLY A 233 -11.45 -7.75 -5.96
C GLY A 233 -11.51 -8.91 -6.96
N ALA A 234 -12.71 -9.26 -7.42
CA ALA A 234 -12.92 -10.30 -8.43
C ALA A 234 -12.32 -9.91 -9.79
N VAL A 235 -12.51 -8.67 -10.25
CA VAL A 235 -11.95 -8.15 -11.50
C VAL A 235 -10.43 -8.13 -11.45
N LEU A 236 -9.84 -7.64 -10.35
CA LEU A 236 -8.38 -7.61 -10.18
C LEU A 236 -7.80 -9.03 -10.08
N GLY A 237 -8.46 -9.93 -9.35
CA GLY A 237 -8.07 -11.33 -9.26
C GLY A 237 -8.15 -12.03 -10.62
N LEU A 238 -9.26 -11.84 -11.35
CA LEU A 238 -9.43 -12.38 -12.69
C LEU A 238 -8.40 -11.80 -13.65
N ALA A 239 -8.16 -10.49 -13.62
CA ALA A 239 -7.15 -9.84 -14.46
C ALA A 239 -5.76 -10.42 -14.19
N LEU A 240 -5.39 -10.67 -12.92
CA LEU A 240 -4.10 -11.26 -12.57
C LEU A 240 -3.95 -12.69 -13.11
N VAL A 241 -5.00 -13.51 -12.98
CA VAL A 241 -5.01 -14.91 -13.47
C VAL A 241 -5.07 -14.97 -15.00
N ALA A 242 -5.81 -14.07 -15.63
CA ALA A 242 -5.96 -14.01 -17.09
C ALA A 242 -4.77 -13.33 -17.77
N MET A 243 -3.94 -12.57 -17.04
CA MET A 243 -2.85 -11.78 -17.61
C MET A 243 -1.88 -12.60 -18.46
N PRO A 244 -1.38 -13.78 -18.02
CA PRO A 244 -0.50 -14.62 -18.84
C PRO A 244 -1.17 -15.06 -20.16
N MET A 245 -2.46 -15.39 -20.11
CA MET A 245 -3.23 -15.82 -21.29
C MET A 245 -3.48 -14.67 -22.27
N ALA A 246 -3.67 -13.45 -21.75
CA ALA A 246 -3.88 -12.26 -22.56
C ALA A 246 -2.57 -11.72 -23.16
N LEU A 247 -1.48 -11.74 -22.38
CA LEU A 247 -0.19 -11.18 -22.79
C LEU A 247 0.62 -12.12 -23.68
N GLY A 248 0.52 -13.45 -23.51
CA GLY A 248 1.29 -14.42 -24.31
C GLY A 248 1.19 -14.16 -25.83
N PRO A 249 -0.01 -14.18 -26.42
CA PRO A 249 -0.19 -13.93 -27.85
C PRO A 249 0.25 -12.53 -28.30
N ALA A 250 0.20 -11.54 -27.39
CA ALA A 250 0.65 -10.18 -27.69
C ALA A 250 2.19 -10.09 -27.74
N LEU A 251 2.86 -10.78 -26.81
CA LEU A 251 4.33 -10.79 -26.68
C LEU A 251 5.00 -11.68 -27.72
N GLU A 252 4.35 -12.73 -28.22
CA GLU A 252 4.82 -13.55 -29.34
C GLU A 252 5.06 -12.73 -30.62
N ARG A 253 4.37 -11.59 -30.79
CA ARG A 253 4.59 -10.66 -31.91
C ARG A 253 5.81 -9.74 -31.72
N GLY A 254 6.55 -9.93 -30.63
CA GLY A 254 7.68 -9.12 -30.21
C GLY A 254 7.30 -8.00 -29.22
N VAL A 255 8.23 -7.65 -28.35
CA VAL A 255 8.07 -6.51 -27.44
C VAL A 255 8.22 -5.21 -28.24
N PRO A 256 7.21 -4.32 -28.25
CA PRO A 256 7.33 -3.05 -28.96
C PRO A 256 8.44 -2.21 -28.34
N ALA A 257 9.56 -2.05 -29.07
CA ALA A 257 10.70 -1.26 -28.61
C ALA A 257 10.51 0.26 -28.82
N ALA A 258 9.62 0.64 -29.75
CA ALA A 258 9.38 2.03 -30.11
C ALA A 258 8.10 2.57 -29.44
N GLY A 259 8.17 3.79 -28.88
CA GLY A 259 7.00 4.55 -28.43
C GLY A 259 6.50 4.24 -27.02
N ILE A 260 7.09 3.29 -26.29
CA ILE A 260 6.73 3.01 -24.89
C ILE A 260 7.82 3.48 -23.90
N PRO A 261 7.45 3.88 -22.68
CA PRO A 261 8.44 4.25 -21.66
C PRO A 261 9.40 3.09 -21.36
N PRO A 262 10.71 3.33 -21.11
CA PRO A 262 11.69 2.27 -20.86
C PRO A 262 11.30 1.32 -19.73
N SER A 263 10.64 1.82 -18.68
CA SER A 263 10.16 0.99 -17.57
C SER A 263 9.02 0.04 -17.97
N ALA A 264 8.23 0.40 -18.99
CA ALA A 264 7.19 -0.47 -19.54
C ALA A 264 7.80 -1.55 -20.42
N ALA A 265 8.75 -1.20 -21.31
CA ALA A 265 9.49 -2.16 -22.13
C ALA A 265 10.19 -3.22 -21.27
N HIS A 266 10.88 -2.79 -20.21
CA HIS A 266 11.52 -3.71 -19.28
C HIS A 266 10.53 -4.65 -18.57
N ARG A 267 9.33 -4.16 -18.20
CA ARG A 267 8.28 -4.99 -17.62
C ARG A 267 7.72 -6.01 -18.62
N LEU A 268 7.57 -5.63 -19.90
CA LEU A 268 7.13 -6.56 -20.95
C LEU A 268 8.15 -7.69 -21.17
N LEU A 269 9.45 -7.39 -21.11
CA LEU A 269 10.50 -8.41 -21.16
C LEU A 269 10.44 -9.37 -19.95
N ILE A 270 10.18 -8.85 -18.74
CA ILE A 270 9.97 -9.70 -17.56
C ILE A 270 8.73 -10.58 -17.76
N TRP A 271 7.63 -10.02 -18.28
CA TRP A 271 6.42 -10.79 -18.54
C TRP A 271 6.63 -11.89 -19.58
N ASP A 272 7.35 -11.62 -20.66
CA ASP A 272 7.70 -12.60 -21.68
C ASP A 272 8.51 -13.76 -21.08
N PHE A 273 9.55 -13.45 -20.32
CA PHE A 273 10.31 -14.44 -19.56
C PHE A 273 9.44 -15.27 -18.61
N VAL A 274 8.57 -14.61 -17.82
CA VAL A 274 7.72 -15.26 -16.82
C VAL A 274 6.71 -16.21 -17.47
N ILE A 275 6.11 -15.82 -18.59
CA ILE A 275 5.12 -16.65 -19.30
C ILE A 275 5.76 -17.96 -19.77
N LEU A 276 6.96 -17.88 -20.36
CA LEU A 276 7.72 -19.06 -20.78
C LEU A 276 8.04 -19.98 -19.60
N ARG A 277 8.43 -19.42 -18.45
CA ARG A 277 8.74 -20.21 -17.24
C ARG A 277 7.51 -20.83 -16.61
N ILE A 278 6.38 -20.14 -16.57
CA ILE A 278 5.12 -20.70 -16.06
C ILE A 278 4.70 -21.92 -16.89
N ALA A 279 4.88 -21.87 -18.22
CA ALA A 279 4.54 -22.98 -19.11
C ALA A 279 5.34 -24.26 -18.82
N GLU A 280 6.60 -24.13 -18.36
CA GLU A 280 7.45 -25.29 -18.01
C GLU A 280 7.03 -25.97 -16.70
N ARG A 281 6.50 -25.21 -15.73
CA ARG A 281 6.10 -25.71 -14.40
C ARG A 281 4.80 -25.05 -13.91
N PRO A 282 3.64 -25.34 -14.51
CA PRO A 282 2.40 -24.59 -14.26
C PRO A 282 1.84 -24.76 -12.85
N VAL A 283 2.11 -25.91 -12.20
CA VAL A 283 1.60 -26.22 -10.85
C VAL A 283 2.60 -25.86 -9.76
N LEU A 284 3.86 -26.31 -9.90
CA LEU A 284 4.90 -26.11 -8.89
C LEU A 284 5.57 -24.73 -8.99
N GLY A 285 5.56 -24.11 -10.17
CA GLY A 285 6.28 -22.88 -10.44
C GLY A 285 7.80 -23.02 -10.25
N TRP A 286 8.46 -21.86 -10.17
CA TRP A 286 9.92 -21.75 -10.04
C TRP A 286 10.38 -21.13 -8.72
N GLY A 287 9.45 -20.94 -7.78
CA GLY A 287 9.71 -20.20 -6.54
C GLY A 287 9.28 -18.74 -6.61
N MET A 288 8.98 -18.17 -5.44
CA MET A 288 8.74 -16.73 -5.29
C MET A 288 9.97 -15.93 -5.74
N GLU A 289 9.75 -14.81 -6.45
CA GLU A 289 10.81 -13.93 -7.00
C GLU A 289 11.74 -14.57 -8.05
N ALA A 290 11.39 -15.73 -8.63
CA ALA A 290 12.22 -16.39 -9.65
C ALA A 290 12.35 -15.65 -11.00
N SER A 291 11.59 -14.57 -11.18
CA SER A 291 11.62 -13.73 -12.39
C SER A 291 12.67 -12.62 -12.36
N ARG A 292 13.48 -12.54 -11.29
CA ARG A 292 14.47 -11.48 -11.07
C ARG A 292 15.88 -12.01 -11.08
#